data_AF-A0A7S1Y345-F1
#
_entry.id   AF-A0A7S1Y345-F1
#
_cell.length_a   1.000
_cell.length_b   1.000
_cell.length_c   1.000
_cell.angle_alpha   90.00
_cell.angle_beta   90.00
_cell.angle_gamma   90.00
#
_symmetry.space_group_name_H-M   'P 1'
#
loop_
_entity.id
_entity.type
_entity.pdbx_description
1 polymer ?
#
loop_
_entity_poly.entity_id
_entity_poly.type
_entity_poly.pdbx_seq_one_letter_code
_entity_poly.pdbx_strand_id
1 'polypeptide(L)'
;MEMALPVFFISILVIIKKALETNPSFSPTTVEATFPSEPVLPFTFHDYVTAIQAERVCLLEVDDTGDNPFWFISGMSPFDWQVPFVKCDSRFCEEGDEGESVTDKYCEYQILALAYDGDLGETRAKDFMAYVYAKYPGLESTNNFDYDFIQIFGSEAEMEDYV
;
A
#
# COMPACT_ATOMS: atom_id res chain seq x y z
N MET A 1 41.52 13.18 -21.10
CA MET A 1 41.23 11.78 -20.70
C MET A 1 39.73 11.57 -20.39
N GLU A 2 38.86 12.55 -20.65
CA GLU A 2 37.44 12.50 -20.26
C GLU A 2 36.52 11.84 -21.32
N MET A 3 36.93 11.80 -22.59
CA MET A 3 36.15 11.12 -23.65
C MET A 3 36.44 9.62 -23.78
N ALA A 4 37.47 9.09 -23.12
CA ALA A 4 37.83 7.67 -23.23
C ALA A 4 36.84 6.77 -22.46
N LEU A 5 36.39 7.23 -21.30
CA LEU A 5 35.44 6.51 -20.45
C LEU A 5 34.06 6.32 -21.12
N PRO A 6 33.38 7.37 -21.65
CA PRO A 6 32.07 7.18 -22.27
C PRO A 6 32.13 6.31 -23.53
N VAL A 7 33.19 6.42 -24.34
CA VAL A 7 33.38 5.57 -25.52
C VAL A 7 33.59 4.10 -25.13
N PHE A 8 34.35 3.83 -24.06
CA PHE A 8 34.54 2.49 -23.52
C PHE A 8 33.22 1.89 -22.99
N PHE A 9 32.43 2.67 -22.24
CA PHE A 9 31.12 2.22 -21.74
C PHE A 9 30.14 1.89 -22.88
N ILE A 10 30.05 2.75 -23.89
CA ILE A 10 29.21 2.49 -25.07
C ILE A 10 29.66 1.21 -25.77
N SER A 11 30.96 0.99 -25.89
CA SER A 11 31.52 -0.21 -26.52
C SER A 11 31.14 -1.48 -25.76
N ILE A 12 31.21 -1.46 -24.42
CA ILE A 12 30.75 -2.58 -23.57
C ILE A 12 29.26 -2.84 -23.79
N LEU A 13 28.43 -1.80 -23.78
CA LEU A 13 26.98 -1.94 -23.94
C LEU A 13 26.61 -2.55 -25.31
N VAL A 14 27.32 -2.17 -26.38
CA VAL A 14 27.12 -2.76 -27.71
C VAL A 14 27.51 -4.24 -27.74
N ILE A 15 28.60 -4.63 -27.06
CA ILE A 15 29.02 -6.04 -26.96
C ILE A 15 27.98 -6.85 -26.18
N ILE A 16 27.51 -6.35 -25.04
CA ILE A 16 26.48 -7.01 -24.23
C ILE A 16 25.20 -7.17 -25.04
N LYS A 17 24.73 -6.10 -25.70
CA LYS A 17 23.53 -6.16 -26.55
C LYS A 17 23.67 -7.24 -27.63
N LYS A 18 24.80 -7.28 -28.33
CA LYS A 18 25.05 -8.26 -29.39
C LYS A 18 25.13 -9.71 -28.86
N ALA A 19 25.71 -9.91 -27.67
CA ALA A 19 25.75 -11.21 -27.01
C ALA A 19 24.35 -11.68 -26.58
N LEU A 20 23.49 -10.76 -26.13
CA LEU A 20 22.12 -11.03 -25.72
C LEU A 20 21.18 -11.29 -26.93
N GLU A 21 21.34 -10.56 -28.04
CA GLU A 21 20.57 -10.78 -29.28
C GLU A 21 20.76 -12.19 -29.86
N THR A 22 21.95 -12.78 -29.70
CA THR A 22 22.24 -14.15 -30.15
C THR A 22 21.83 -15.23 -29.16
N ASN A 23 21.41 -14.85 -27.95
CA ASN A 23 21.05 -15.81 -26.91
C ASN A 23 19.53 -16.04 -26.92
N PRO A 24 19.04 -17.24 -27.29
CA PRO A 24 17.61 -17.53 -27.32
C PRO A 24 16.94 -17.39 -25.95
N SER A 25 17.70 -17.48 -24.84
CA SER A 25 17.19 -17.25 -23.48
C SER A 25 16.85 -15.79 -23.17
N PHE A 26 17.27 -14.83 -24.01
CA PHE A 26 16.99 -13.40 -23.85
C PHE A 26 16.16 -12.83 -25.01
N SER A 27 15.56 -13.70 -25.83
CA SER A 27 14.59 -13.27 -26.84
C SER A 27 13.39 -12.65 -26.10
N PRO A 28 12.92 -11.45 -26.48
CA PRO A 28 11.76 -10.84 -25.83
C PRO A 28 10.57 -11.78 -25.94
N THR A 29 10.14 -12.34 -24.81
CA THR A 29 8.90 -13.10 -24.77
C THR A 29 7.77 -12.09 -24.81
N THR A 30 7.01 -12.05 -25.90
CA THR A 30 5.75 -11.32 -25.92
C THR A 30 4.81 -12.04 -24.97
N VAL A 31 4.67 -11.52 -23.75
CA VAL A 31 3.64 -11.97 -22.81
C VAL A 31 2.33 -11.38 -23.31
N GLU A 32 1.40 -12.22 -23.76
CA GLU A 32 0.09 -11.74 -24.14
C GLU A 32 -0.62 -11.12 -22.92
N ALA A 33 -1.25 -9.97 -23.13
CA ALA A 33 -2.03 -9.32 -22.10
C ALA A 33 -3.16 -10.26 -21.67
N THR A 34 -3.01 -10.85 -20.49
CA THR A 34 -4.03 -11.71 -19.91
C THR A 34 -4.94 -10.82 -19.08
N PHE A 35 -6.13 -10.55 -19.58
CA PHE A 35 -7.17 -9.91 -18.78
C PHE A 35 -7.83 -10.98 -17.90
N PRO A 36 -8.11 -10.69 -16.63
CA PRO A 36 -8.90 -11.59 -15.80
C PRO A 36 -10.23 -11.88 -16.51
N SER A 37 -10.59 -13.15 -16.65
CA SER A 37 -11.87 -13.57 -17.22
C SER A 37 -13.04 -13.29 -16.28
N GLU A 38 -12.74 -13.09 -15.00
CA GLU A 38 -13.72 -12.74 -13.98
C GLU A 38 -13.77 -11.23 -13.77
N PRO A 39 -14.95 -10.65 -13.51
CA PRO A 39 -15.05 -9.24 -13.17
C PRO A 39 -14.25 -8.99 -11.90
N VAL A 40 -13.22 -8.15 -12.00
CA VAL A 40 -12.55 -7.59 -10.83
C VAL A 40 -13.60 -6.75 -10.11
N LEU A 41 -14.04 -7.19 -8.92
CA LEU A 41 -14.90 -6.39 -8.07
C LEU A 41 -14.07 -5.18 -7.59
N PRO A 42 -14.40 -3.96 -8.01
CA PRO A 42 -13.66 -2.80 -7.54
C PRO A 42 -13.96 -2.59 -6.06
N PHE A 43 -12.91 -2.46 -5.24
CA PHE A 43 -13.07 -2.05 -3.85
C PHE A 43 -13.67 -0.65 -3.79
N THR A 44 -14.73 -0.51 -3.01
CA THR A 44 -15.39 0.77 -2.75
C THR A 44 -14.75 1.47 -1.56
N PHE A 45 -15.01 2.76 -1.40
CA PHE A 45 -14.60 3.48 -0.20
C PHE A 45 -15.19 2.91 1.09
N HIS A 46 -16.36 2.25 1.01
CA HIS A 46 -16.91 1.56 2.15
C HIS A 46 -16.05 0.36 2.57
N ASP A 47 -15.59 -0.44 1.61
CA ASP A 47 -14.70 -1.59 1.87
C ASP A 47 -13.38 -1.12 2.51
N TYR A 48 -12.87 0.05 2.12
CA TYR A 48 -11.71 0.65 2.76
C TYR A 48 -11.98 1.05 4.22
N VAL A 49 -13.10 1.72 4.50
CA VAL A 49 -13.48 2.09 5.86
C VAL A 49 -13.64 0.85 6.73
N THR A 50 -14.27 -0.20 6.20
CA THR A 50 -14.41 -1.48 6.89
C THR A 50 -13.05 -2.13 7.18
N ALA A 51 -12.12 -2.10 6.22
CA ALA A 51 -10.79 -2.68 6.39
C ALA A 51 -9.95 -1.95 7.46
N ILE A 52 -10.11 -0.62 7.57
CA ILE A 52 -9.46 0.21 8.60
C ILE A 52 -10.01 -0.09 10.00
N GLN A 53 -11.32 -0.32 10.10
CA GLN A 53 -12.02 -0.56 11.38
C GLN A 53 -11.92 -2.01 11.86
N ALA A 54 -11.43 -2.92 11.01
CA ALA A 54 -11.28 -4.31 11.36
C ALA A 54 -10.20 -4.49 12.45
N GLU A 55 -10.56 -5.20 13.51
CA GLU A 55 -9.60 -5.67 14.50
C GLU A 55 -8.64 -6.67 13.86
N ARG A 56 -7.34 -6.49 14.14
CA ARG A 56 -6.26 -7.28 13.57
C ARG A 56 -5.60 -8.10 14.66
N VAL A 57 -5.45 -9.39 14.43
CA VAL A 57 -4.79 -10.32 15.35
C VAL A 57 -3.71 -11.12 14.64
N CYS A 58 -2.66 -11.52 15.36
CA CYS A 58 -1.67 -12.45 14.85
C CYS A 58 -2.25 -13.87 14.84
N LEU A 59 -2.10 -14.56 13.71
CA LEU A 59 -2.54 -15.93 13.51
C LEU A 59 -1.38 -16.77 12.99
N LEU A 60 -1.31 -18.01 13.48
CA LEU A 60 -0.38 -19.00 13.00
C LEU A 60 -1.07 -19.88 11.95
N GLU A 61 -0.55 -19.87 10.73
CA GLU A 61 -0.91 -20.89 9.74
C GLU A 61 0.21 -21.91 9.67
N VAL A 62 -0.18 -23.19 9.76
CA VAL A 62 0.73 -24.32 9.63
C VAL A 62 0.36 -25.00 8.33
N ASP A 63 1.33 -25.20 7.44
CA ASP A 63 1.10 -25.94 6.21
C ASP A 63 0.60 -27.37 6.49
N ASP A 64 0.00 -28.02 5.48
CA ASP A 64 -0.53 -29.39 5.59
C ASP A 64 0.53 -30.43 6.04
N THR A 65 1.82 -30.10 5.95
CA THR A 65 2.92 -30.94 6.39
C THR A 65 3.38 -30.69 7.83
N GLY A 66 2.96 -29.59 8.46
CA GLY A 66 3.33 -29.25 9.84
C GLY A 66 4.70 -28.57 9.98
N ASP A 67 5.44 -28.39 8.88
CA ASP A 67 6.89 -28.18 8.94
C ASP A 67 7.28 -26.70 8.83
N ASN A 68 6.41 -25.84 8.28
CA ASN A 68 6.69 -24.41 8.10
C ASN A 68 5.55 -23.54 8.64
N PRO A 69 5.47 -23.35 9.97
CA PRO A 69 4.55 -22.37 10.53
C PRO A 69 4.92 -20.97 10.03
N PHE A 70 3.93 -20.21 9.56
CA PHE A 70 4.10 -18.81 9.22
C PHE A 70 3.05 -17.95 9.92
N TRP A 71 3.50 -16.80 10.42
CA TRP A 71 2.64 -15.81 11.04
C TRP A 71 2.05 -14.88 10.00
N PHE A 72 0.77 -14.60 10.15
CA PHE A 72 0.06 -13.61 9.36
C PHE A 72 -0.89 -12.80 10.25
N ILE A 73 -1.31 -11.65 9.75
CA ILE A 73 -2.26 -10.78 10.45
C ILE A 73 -3.65 -10.99 9.83
N SER A 74 -4.66 -11.21 10.67
CA SER A 74 -6.04 -11.44 10.22
C SER A 74 -6.55 -10.32 9.31
N GLY A 75 -7.35 -10.67 8.30
CA GLY A 75 -7.91 -9.67 7.38
C GLY A 75 -6.89 -9.01 6.46
N MET A 76 -5.67 -9.55 6.39
CA MET A 76 -4.66 -9.19 5.40
C MET A 76 -4.17 -10.44 4.68
N SER A 77 -4.50 -10.56 3.40
CA SER A 77 -3.77 -11.49 2.54
C SER A 77 -2.53 -10.79 1.95
N PRO A 78 -1.38 -11.48 1.84
CA PRO A 78 -0.27 -11.00 1.01
C PRO A 78 -0.63 -10.88 -0.47
N PHE A 79 -1.76 -11.46 -0.89
CA PHE A 79 -2.33 -11.34 -2.24
C PHE A 79 -3.45 -10.31 -2.34
N ASP A 80 -3.96 -9.81 -1.21
CA ASP A 80 -4.88 -8.68 -1.21
C ASP A 80 -4.03 -7.47 -1.57
N TRP A 81 -4.32 -6.91 -2.74
CA TRP A 81 -3.75 -5.64 -3.19
C TRP A 81 -3.64 -4.67 -2.02
N GLN A 82 -2.47 -4.07 -1.80
CA GLN A 82 -2.21 -3.18 -0.67
C GLN A 82 -3.41 -2.25 -0.48
N VAL A 83 -4.16 -2.45 0.60
CA VAL A 83 -5.17 -1.49 1.02
C VAL A 83 -4.37 -0.20 1.23
N PRO A 84 -4.54 0.84 0.40
CA PRO A 84 -3.57 1.93 0.33
C PRO A 84 -3.43 2.66 1.67
N PHE A 85 -4.39 2.50 2.57
CA PHE A 85 -4.45 3.14 3.87
C PHE A 85 -4.11 2.24 5.07
N VAL A 86 -3.81 0.94 4.91
CA VAL A 86 -3.41 0.08 6.03
C VAL A 86 -2.22 -0.77 5.63
N LYS A 87 -1.13 -0.64 6.38
CA LYS A 87 0.07 -1.45 6.23
C LYS A 87 0.30 -2.18 7.55
N CYS A 88 0.24 -3.49 7.56
CA CYS A 88 0.69 -4.25 8.73
C CYS A 88 1.89 -5.10 8.41
N ASP A 89 2.75 -5.30 9.40
CA ASP A 89 3.96 -6.10 9.29
C ASP A 89 3.85 -7.34 10.18
N SER A 90 3.52 -8.48 9.56
CA SER A 90 3.37 -9.76 10.27
C SER A 90 4.69 -10.33 10.77
N ARG A 91 5.85 -9.77 10.39
CA ARG A 91 7.16 -10.21 10.89
C ARG A 91 7.35 -9.93 12.37
N PHE A 92 6.54 -9.03 12.95
CA PHE A 92 6.53 -8.74 14.38
C PHE A 92 5.59 -9.64 15.18
N CYS A 93 4.78 -10.49 14.54
CA CYS A 93 3.99 -11.49 15.25
C CYS A 93 4.92 -12.56 15.84
N GLU A 94 4.92 -12.69 17.16
CA GLU A 94 5.65 -13.73 17.89
C GLU A 94 4.70 -14.79 18.46
N GLU A 95 5.24 -15.93 18.92
CA GLU A 95 4.45 -17.04 19.49
C GLU A 95 3.57 -16.64 20.68
N GLY A 96 3.95 -15.57 21.41
CA GLY A 96 3.15 -15.02 22.51
C GLY A 96 1.96 -14.16 22.09
N ASP A 97 1.87 -13.76 20.82
CA ASP A 97 0.88 -12.80 20.32
C ASP A 97 -0.34 -13.47 19.64
N GLU A 98 -0.40 -14.81 19.62
CA GLU A 98 -1.48 -15.53 18.93
C GLU A 98 -2.86 -15.14 19.49
N GLY A 99 -3.71 -14.59 18.61
CA GLY A 99 -5.05 -14.13 18.96
C GLY A 99 -5.09 -12.81 19.74
N GLU A 100 -3.96 -12.18 20.05
CA GLU A 100 -3.95 -10.82 20.61
C GLU A 100 -4.22 -9.77 19.53
N SER A 101 -4.88 -8.67 19.91
CA SER A 101 -5.03 -7.52 19.03
C SER A 101 -3.68 -6.84 18.82
N VAL A 102 -3.28 -6.75 17.55
CA VAL A 102 -2.05 -6.10 17.08
C VAL A 102 -2.32 -4.87 16.23
N THR A 103 -3.58 -4.46 16.16
CA THR A 103 -4.10 -3.29 15.45
C THR A 103 -3.22 -2.06 15.68
N ASP A 104 -2.90 -1.71 16.93
CA ASP A 104 -2.12 -0.51 17.24
C ASP A 104 -0.61 -0.76 17.37
N LYS A 105 -0.17 -2.02 17.26
CA LYS A 105 1.23 -2.43 17.48
C LYS A 105 1.98 -2.61 16.15
N TYR A 106 1.37 -3.35 15.23
CA TYR A 106 2.04 -3.84 14.02
C TYR A 106 1.39 -3.32 12.73
N CYS A 107 0.37 -2.46 12.84
CA CYS A 107 -0.28 -1.82 11.71
C CYS A 107 -0.08 -0.30 11.73
N GLU A 108 0.26 0.25 10.57
CA GLU A 108 0.30 1.66 10.27
C GLU A 108 -0.92 2.01 9.40
N TYR A 109 -1.62 3.08 9.77
CA TYR A 109 -2.79 3.55 9.05
C TYR A 109 -2.48 4.89 8.39
N GLN A 110 -2.77 5.05 7.10
CA GLN A 110 -2.53 6.32 6.42
C GLN A 110 -3.77 7.22 6.50
N ILE A 111 -3.51 8.53 6.55
CA ILE A 111 -4.53 9.57 6.47
C ILE A 111 -4.96 9.83 5.03
N LEU A 112 -6.15 10.40 4.87
CA LEU A 112 -6.56 11.11 3.66
C LEU A 112 -6.18 12.58 3.80
N ALA A 113 -5.08 12.97 3.16
CA ALA A 113 -4.64 14.37 3.10
C ALA A 113 -5.42 15.14 2.02
N LEU A 114 -5.90 16.33 2.37
CA LEU A 114 -6.63 17.23 1.47
C LEU A 114 -5.98 18.62 1.50
N ALA A 115 -5.27 18.98 0.44
CA ALA A 115 -4.86 20.36 0.23
C ALA A 115 -5.99 21.15 -0.44
N TYR A 116 -6.20 22.40 -0.01
CA TYR A 116 -7.09 23.31 -0.70
C TYR A 116 -6.35 24.49 -1.33
N ASP A 117 -7.01 25.15 -2.28
CA ASP A 117 -6.54 26.39 -2.90
C ASP A 117 -7.68 27.40 -2.97
N GLY A 118 -7.36 28.67 -2.71
CA GLY A 118 -8.26 29.81 -2.74
C GLY A 118 -9.33 29.86 -1.63
N ASP A 119 -10.03 30.98 -1.58
CA ASP A 119 -10.96 31.35 -0.49
C ASP A 119 -12.16 30.39 -0.32
N LEU A 120 -12.54 29.67 -1.38
CA LEU A 120 -13.61 28.67 -1.35
C LEU A 120 -13.10 27.24 -1.13
N GLY A 121 -11.79 27.02 -1.22
CA GLY A 121 -11.19 25.70 -1.10
C GLY A 121 -11.32 25.13 0.31
N GLU A 122 -11.05 25.96 1.32
CA GLU A 122 -11.12 25.56 2.73
C GLU A 122 -12.52 25.07 3.11
N THR A 123 -13.55 25.85 2.76
CA THR A 123 -14.94 25.48 3.05
C THR A 123 -15.32 24.17 2.36
N ARG A 124 -14.91 23.96 1.11
CA ARG A 124 -15.19 22.71 0.39
C ARG A 124 -14.47 21.51 1.02
N ALA A 125 -13.23 21.69 1.48
CA ALA A 125 -12.50 20.64 2.17
C ALA A 125 -13.19 20.26 3.48
N LYS A 126 -13.65 21.25 4.26
CA LYS A 126 -14.42 21.02 5.49
C LYS A 126 -15.77 20.35 5.24
N ASP A 127 -16.50 20.78 4.21
CA ASP A 127 -17.78 20.16 3.81
C ASP A 127 -17.58 18.71 3.38
N PHE A 128 -16.50 18.42 2.65
CA PHE A 128 -16.14 17.06 2.26
C PHE A 128 -15.78 16.20 3.48
N MET A 129 -14.96 16.72 4.39
CA MET A 129 -14.63 16.05 5.65
C MET A 129 -15.89 15.71 6.45
N ALA A 130 -16.77 16.69 6.64
CA ALA A 130 -18.05 16.50 7.33
C ALA A 130 -18.95 15.46 6.62
N TYR A 131 -18.99 15.46 5.29
CA TYR A 131 -19.73 14.45 4.53
C TYR A 131 -19.18 13.05 4.76
N VAL A 132 -17.86 12.86 4.76
CA VAL A 132 -17.24 11.55 4.98
C VAL A 132 -17.55 11.03 6.38
N TYR A 133 -17.33 11.84 7.43
CA TYR A 133 -17.62 11.40 8.80
C TYR A 133 -19.11 11.16 9.04
N ALA A 134 -20.00 11.96 8.46
CA ALA A 134 -21.45 11.71 8.55
C ALA A 134 -21.85 10.39 7.88
N LYS A 135 -21.18 10.00 6.79
CA LYS A 135 -21.45 8.76 6.07
C LYS A 135 -20.80 7.54 6.71
N TYR A 136 -19.66 7.74 7.38
CA TYR A 136 -18.83 6.70 7.98
C TYR A 136 -18.48 7.07 9.42
N PRO A 137 -19.48 7.07 10.34
CA PRO A 137 -19.30 7.53 11.72
C PRO A 137 -18.27 6.70 12.49
N GLY A 138 -18.05 5.45 12.07
CA GLY A 138 -17.03 4.59 12.66
C GLY A 138 -15.61 5.17 12.57
N LEU A 139 -15.33 6.09 11.63
CA LEU A 139 -14.03 6.77 11.51
C LEU A 139 -13.77 7.78 12.65
N GLU A 140 -14.80 8.34 13.28
CA GLU A 140 -14.64 9.19 14.48
C GLU A 140 -14.44 8.34 15.74
N SER A 141 -15.02 7.13 15.76
CA SER A 141 -15.03 6.26 16.93
C SER A 141 -13.94 5.20 16.95
N THR A 142 -13.13 5.08 15.89
CA THR A 142 -12.04 4.11 15.88
C THR A 142 -10.87 4.67 16.67
N ASN A 143 -10.55 4.05 17.81
CA ASN A 143 -9.36 4.37 18.62
C ASN A 143 -8.03 3.96 17.92
N ASN A 144 -8.09 3.43 16.70
CA ASN A 144 -6.93 2.97 15.93
C ASN A 144 -6.05 4.13 15.42
N PHE A 145 -6.46 5.38 15.68
CA PHE A 145 -5.76 6.58 15.27
C PHE A 145 -5.62 7.55 16.45
N ASP A 146 -4.41 8.06 16.68
CA ASP A 146 -4.18 9.23 17.55
C ASP A 146 -4.43 10.57 16.81
N TYR A 147 -4.90 10.50 15.56
CA TYR A 147 -5.05 11.61 14.63
C TYR A 147 -6.33 11.49 13.80
N ASP A 148 -6.79 12.60 13.24
CA ASP A 148 -7.92 12.59 12.32
C ASP A 148 -7.57 11.83 11.04
N PHE A 149 -8.44 10.88 10.65
CA PHE A 149 -8.31 10.16 9.38
C PHE A 149 -8.23 11.12 8.18
N ILE A 150 -8.98 12.23 8.19
CA ILE A 150 -8.87 13.28 7.17
C ILE A 150 -8.13 14.47 7.74
N GLN A 151 -6.98 14.82 7.14
CA GLN A 151 -6.28 16.05 7.45
C GLN A 151 -6.42 17.06 6.32
N ILE A 152 -6.72 18.31 6.67
CA ILE A 152 -6.86 19.41 5.72
C ILE A 152 -5.63 20.30 5.83
N PHE A 153 -4.98 20.54 4.69
CA PHE A 153 -3.80 21.39 4.55
C PHE A 153 -4.14 22.68 3.79
N GLY A 154 -3.52 23.79 4.18
CA GLY A 154 -3.75 25.10 3.58
C GLY A 154 -3.18 25.28 2.18
N SER A 155 -2.32 24.37 1.74
CA SER A 155 -1.75 24.32 0.39
C SER A 155 -1.18 22.94 0.09
N GLU A 156 -0.90 22.68 -1.19
CA GLU A 156 -0.17 21.48 -1.62
C GLU A 156 1.24 21.43 -1.02
N ALA A 157 1.92 22.57 -0.92
CA ALA A 157 3.26 22.64 -0.31
C ALA A 157 3.26 22.27 1.19
N GLU A 158 2.24 22.70 1.94
CA GLU A 158 2.10 22.33 3.36
C GLU A 158 1.83 20.83 3.53
N MET A 159 1.10 20.22 2.58
CA MET A 159 0.87 18.78 2.54
C MET A 159 2.15 18.02 2.19
N GLU A 160 2.95 18.50 1.24
CA GLU A 160 4.25 17.91 0.90
C GLU A 160 5.25 17.98 2.06
N ASP A 161 5.30 19.09 2.80
CA ASP A 161 6.19 19.24 3.96
C ASP A 161 5.83 18.31 5.14
N TYR A 162 4.60 17.79 5.16
CA TYR A 162 4.12 16.87 6.19
C TYR A 162 4.53 15.40 5.94
N VAL A 163 4.75 15.01 4.69
CA VAL A 163 5.03 13.62 4.26
C VAL A 163 6.52 13.31 4.27
#